data_AF-A0A1J8P133-F1
#
_entry.id   AF-A0A1J8P133-F1
#
_cell.length_a   1.000
_cell.length_b   1.000
_cell.length_c   1.000
_cell.angle_alpha   90.00
_cell.angle_beta   90.00
_cell.angle_gamma   90.00
#
_symmetry.space_group_name_H-M   'P 1'
#
loop_
_entity.id
_entity.type
_entity.pdbx_description
1 polymer ?
#
loop_
_entity_poly.entity_id
_entity_poly.type
_entity_poly.pdbx_seq_one_letter_code
_entity_poly.pdbx_strand_id
1 'polypeptide(L)'
;WSANAELPSLEVVDENGDWQPTDGEISSLFPVQIYSQKQIFELSKNPQSLLEIIDKDSQVKFSEFEKRRIALTHQYKQIRQKIGEIKEQISQKDKLTGELNDLDRQIKKIEESGHKDILQTFRHRQRQLASIERLEEEWETASEKLTAIVVKITPTDLDNEVFAPQDELTNAIESQQQRWQAMANRVAAIAEEAETTNQRWQQQKDTAQWQQDINTEVRQYEQIKVQLEQQGIDPEKYPMLLQTQVIKKDQLLQMDRYQAELTQLNGKSKKIQDDIQSNR
;
A
#
# COMPACT_ATOMS: atom_id res chain seq x y z
N TRP A 1 52.23 47.39 -26.54
CA TRP A 1 51.21 48.30 -26.00
C TRP A 1 51.29 49.59 -26.79
N SER A 2 50.36 49.79 -27.72
CA SER A 2 49.95 51.09 -28.25
C SER A 2 48.44 51.18 -28.02
N ALA A 3 48.00 52.23 -27.34
CA ALA A 3 46.65 52.38 -26.80
C ALA A 3 45.64 52.93 -27.83
N ASN A 4 45.87 52.70 -29.12
CA ASN A 4 45.02 53.25 -30.20
C ASN A 4 45.18 52.49 -31.54
N ALA A 5 45.57 51.22 -31.51
CA ALA A 5 45.50 50.40 -32.72
C ALA A 5 44.08 49.83 -32.77
N GLU A 6 43.26 50.36 -33.69
CA GLU A 6 42.10 49.64 -34.22
C GLU A 6 42.50 48.17 -34.38
N LEU A 7 41.74 47.27 -33.74
CA LEU A 7 41.93 45.84 -33.94
C LEU A 7 41.94 45.61 -35.46
N PRO A 8 42.99 45.00 -36.04
CA PRO A 8 43.09 44.90 -37.48
C PRO A 8 41.84 44.19 -38.00
N SER A 9 41.06 44.91 -38.81
CA SER A 9 39.94 44.32 -39.55
C SER A 9 40.52 43.24 -40.46
N LEU A 10 39.85 42.09 -40.50
CA LEU A 10 40.17 41.06 -41.48
C LEU A 10 39.87 41.61 -42.87
N GLU A 11 40.76 41.41 -43.82
CA GLU A 11 40.60 41.91 -45.18
C GLU A 11 40.75 40.77 -46.20
N VAL A 12 39.92 40.76 -47.23
CA VAL A 12 39.94 39.81 -48.34
C VAL A 12 40.15 40.58 -49.64
N VAL A 13 40.99 40.05 -50.53
CA VAL A 13 41.24 40.62 -51.86
C VAL A 13 40.14 40.16 -52.82
N ASP A 14 39.47 41.11 -53.47
CA ASP A 14 38.45 40.83 -54.47
C ASP A 14 39.05 40.43 -55.84
N GLU A 15 38.19 40.07 -56.80
CA GLU A 15 38.61 39.66 -58.15
C GLU A 15 39.33 40.77 -58.94
N ASN A 16 39.27 42.01 -58.48
CA ASN A 16 39.92 43.18 -59.07
C ASN A 16 41.22 43.56 -58.36
N GLY A 17 41.56 42.88 -57.24
CA GLY A 17 42.80 43.11 -56.48
C GLY A 17 42.66 44.10 -55.33
N ASP A 18 41.44 44.55 -54.99
CA ASP A 18 41.20 45.51 -53.91
C ASP A 18 40.91 44.81 -52.58
N TRP A 19 41.51 45.32 -51.50
CA TRP A 19 41.32 44.80 -50.14
C TRP A 19 40.00 45.31 -49.55
N GLN A 20 39.14 44.39 -49.11
CA GLN A 20 37.85 44.69 -48.52
C GLN A 20 37.74 44.12 -47.10
N PRO A 21 37.24 44.90 -46.11
CA PRO A 21 37.03 44.40 -44.76
C PRO A 21 35.99 43.28 -44.76
N THR A 22 36.26 42.23 -43.99
CA THR A 22 35.46 41.01 -43.87
C THR A 22 35.24 40.69 -42.40
N ASP A 23 34.01 40.31 -42.07
CA ASP A 23 33.65 39.85 -40.73
C ASP A 23 33.90 38.33 -40.59
N GLY A 24 34.49 37.92 -39.48
CA GLY A 24 34.76 36.51 -39.17
C GLY A 24 35.93 36.34 -38.19
N GLU A 25 36.21 35.12 -37.76
CA GLU A 25 37.44 34.80 -37.03
C GLU A 25 38.47 34.20 -38.01
N ILE A 26 39.76 34.58 -37.90
CA ILE A 26 40.85 34.03 -38.74
C ILE A 26 40.83 32.49 -38.75
N SER A 27 40.56 31.88 -37.59
CA SER A 27 40.44 30.43 -37.39
C SER A 27 39.37 29.78 -38.27
N SER A 28 38.33 30.52 -38.65
CA SER A 28 37.25 30.06 -39.53
C SER A 28 37.54 30.25 -41.02
N LEU A 29 38.36 31.24 -41.37
CA LEU A 29 38.70 31.61 -42.76
C LEU A 29 39.99 30.93 -43.26
N PHE A 30 40.94 30.66 -42.36
CA PHE A 30 42.25 30.08 -42.65
C PHE A 30 42.57 28.95 -41.67
N PRO A 31 42.28 27.68 -42.03
CA PRO A 31 42.56 26.53 -41.18
C PRO A 31 44.05 26.13 -41.26
N VAL A 32 44.97 27.07 -41.01
CA VAL A 32 46.41 26.82 -41.04
C VAL A 32 47.02 27.22 -39.69
N GLN A 33 47.72 26.30 -39.05
CA GLN A 33 48.43 26.56 -37.79
C GLN A 33 49.93 26.77 -38.06
N ILE A 34 50.48 27.89 -37.56
CA ILE A 34 51.88 28.26 -37.75
C ILE A 34 52.66 28.01 -36.46
N TYR A 35 53.72 27.20 -36.54
CA TYR A 35 54.60 26.89 -35.41
C TYR A 35 56.03 27.35 -35.67
N SER A 36 56.67 27.91 -34.65
CA SER A 36 58.10 28.22 -34.65
C SER A 36 58.95 26.95 -34.53
N GLN A 37 60.22 27.03 -34.94
CA GLN A 37 61.14 25.89 -34.91
C GLN A 37 61.35 25.31 -33.49
N LYS A 38 61.31 26.17 -32.45
CA LYS A 38 61.33 25.74 -31.04
C LYS A 38 60.05 25.00 -30.64
N GLN A 39 58.89 25.44 -31.12
CA GLN A 39 57.60 24.77 -30.87
C GLN A 39 57.54 23.42 -31.60
N ILE A 40 58.02 23.33 -32.84
CA ILE A 40 58.12 22.07 -33.59
C ILE A 40 59.02 21.07 -32.85
N PHE A 41 60.16 21.52 -32.31
CA PHE A 41 61.07 20.69 -31.52
C PHE A 41 60.41 20.18 -30.23
N GLU A 42 59.68 21.02 -29.49
CA GLU A 42 58.96 20.60 -28.28
C GLU A 42 57.77 19.67 -28.60
N LEU A 43 57.04 19.90 -29.70
CA LEU A 43 56.00 18.98 -30.19
C LEU A 43 56.58 17.60 -30.54
N SER A 44 57.78 17.56 -31.12
CA SER A 44 58.44 16.29 -31.50
C SER A 44 58.89 15.45 -30.29
N LYS A 45 59.09 16.08 -29.12
CA LYS A 45 59.48 15.39 -27.87
C LYS A 45 58.29 14.76 -27.14
N ASN A 46 57.08 15.27 -27.36
CA ASN A 46 55.87 14.74 -26.74
C ASN A 46 54.83 14.40 -27.81
N PRO A 47 54.77 13.13 -28.27
CA PRO A 47 53.80 12.67 -29.26
C PRO A 47 52.34 12.99 -28.89
N GLN A 48 52.03 13.13 -27.60
CA GLN A 48 50.69 13.47 -27.11
C GLN A 48 50.27 14.88 -27.54
N SER A 49 51.21 15.83 -27.60
CA SER A 49 50.94 17.21 -27.98
C SER A 49 50.49 17.33 -29.45
N LEU A 50 50.92 16.41 -30.32
CA LEU A 50 50.46 16.35 -31.71
C LEU A 50 49.01 15.87 -31.80
N LEU A 51 48.62 14.89 -30.97
CA LEU A 51 47.24 14.41 -30.90
C LEU A 51 46.29 15.51 -30.40
N GLU A 52 46.70 16.30 -29.40
CA GLU A 52 45.89 17.42 -28.90
C GLU A 52 45.64 18.51 -29.96
N ILE A 53 46.55 18.68 -30.92
CA ILE A 53 46.37 19.61 -32.05
C ILE A 53 45.36 19.03 -33.03
N ILE A 54 45.49 17.75 -33.37
CA ILE A 54 44.58 17.04 -34.27
C ILE A 54 43.16 17.00 -33.69
N ASP A 55 43.01 16.73 -32.40
CA ASP A 55 41.71 16.66 -31.72
C ASP A 55 40.98 18.02 -31.67
N LYS A 56 41.70 19.13 -31.81
CA LYS A 56 41.13 20.49 -31.87
C LYS A 56 40.65 20.87 -33.28
N ASP A 57 40.96 20.07 -34.29
CA ASP A 57 40.49 20.33 -35.65
C ASP A 57 38.98 20.08 -35.74
N SER A 58 38.27 21.07 -36.29
CA SER A 58 36.83 21.01 -36.54
C SER A 58 36.41 19.83 -37.42
N GLN A 59 37.30 19.31 -38.28
CA GLN A 59 37.04 18.17 -39.14
C GLN A 59 37.08 16.84 -38.38
N VAL A 60 37.86 16.76 -37.30
CA VAL A 60 38.02 15.54 -36.48
C VAL A 60 36.85 15.34 -35.52
N LYS A 61 36.13 16.43 -35.15
CA LYS A 61 34.93 16.41 -34.30
C LYS A 61 35.11 15.64 -32.98
N PHE A 62 36.33 15.62 -32.45
CA PHE A 62 36.69 14.85 -31.25
C PHE A 62 35.80 15.18 -30.03
N SER A 63 35.41 16.45 -29.86
CA SER A 63 34.50 16.86 -28.78
C SER A 63 33.11 16.20 -28.88
N GLU A 64 32.57 16.05 -30.08
CA GLU A 64 31.28 15.37 -30.32
C GLU A 64 31.41 13.87 -30.05
N PHE A 65 32.50 13.28 -30.52
CA PHE A 65 32.86 11.89 -30.25
C PHE A 65 32.93 11.61 -28.74
N GLU A 66 33.68 12.42 -27.99
CA GLU A 66 33.88 12.22 -26.55
C GLU A 66 32.57 12.39 -25.77
N LYS A 67 31.76 13.41 -26.11
CA LYS A 67 30.42 13.60 -25.54
C LYS A 67 29.53 12.38 -25.80
N ARG A 68 29.53 11.86 -27.03
CA ARG A 68 28.76 10.66 -27.40
C ARG A 68 29.24 9.43 -26.65
N ARG A 69 30.56 9.24 -26.53
CA ARG A 69 31.18 8.12 -25.80
C ARG A 69 30.82 8.14 -24.32
N ILE A 70 30.91 9.31 -23.67
CA ILE A 70 30.52 9.50 -22.27
C ILE A 70 29.03 9.21 -22.09
N ALA A 71 28.17 9.75 -22.97
CA ALA A 71 26.73 9.53 -22.91
C ALA A 71 26.36 8.04 -23.05
N LEU A 72 26.92 7.34 -24.05
CA LEU A 72 26.70 5.91 -24.25
C LEU A 72 27.20 5.08 -23.06
N THR A 73 28.39 5.40 -22.53
CA THR A 73 28.97 4.71 -21.38
C THR A 73 28.09 4.88 -20.13
N HIS A 74 27.58 6.09 -19.91
CA HIS A 74 26.66 6.38 -18.80
C HIS A 74 25.35 5.61 -18.96
N GLN A 75 24.74 5.63 -20.14
CA GLN A 75 23.52 4.88 -20.43
C GLN A 75 23.72 3.38 -20.24
N TYR A 76 24.84 2.82 -20.71
CA TYR A 76 25.17 1.42 -20.51
C TYR A 76 25.25 1.05 -19.02
N LYS A 77 25.94 1.87 -18.21
CA LYS A 77 26.03 1.66 -16.75
C LYS A 77 24.66 1.68 -16.09
N GLN A 78 23.81 2.65 -16.44
CA GLN A 78 22.43 2.72 -15.90
C GLN A 78 21.60 1.49 -16.27
N ILE A 79 21.66 1.03 -17.52
CA ILE A 79 20.94 -0.19 -17.93
C ILE A 79 21.47 -1.41 -17.18
N ARG A 80 22.79 -1.55 -17.00
CA ARG A 80 23.38 -2.68 -16.26
C ARG A 80 22.97 -2.67 -14.79
N GLN A 81 22.89 -1.49 -14.17
CA GLN A 81 22.37 -1.37 -12.81
C GLN A 81 20.92 -1.85 -12.73
N LYS A 82 20.03 -1.35 -13.59
CA LYS A 82 18.63 -1.79 -13.65
C LYS A 82 18.47 -3.28 -13.89
N ILE A 83 19.30 -3.86 -14.77
CA ILE A 83 19.34 -5.31 -14.98
C ILE A 83 19.70 -6.05 -13.68
N GLY A 84 20.65 -5.53 -12.90
CA GLY A 84 21.02 -6.10 -11.60
C GLY A 84 19.85 -6.10 -10.61
N GLU A 85 19.20 -4.95 -10.44
CA GLU A 85 18.04 -4.77 -9.57
C GLU A 85 16.89 -5.71 -9.96
N ILE A 86 16.57 -5.81 -11.26
CA ILE A 86 15.52 -6.70 -11.77
C ILE A 86 15.88 -8.18 -11.57
N LYS A 87 17.16 -8.56 -11.76
CA LYS A 87 17.60 -9.95 -11.51
C LYS A 87 17.43 -10.34 -10.05
N GLU A 88 17.74 -9.43 -9.12
CA GLU A 88 17.55 -9.66 -7.70
C GLU A 88 16.06 -9.85 -7.38
N GLN A 89 15.19 -9.01 -7.96
CA GLN A 89 13.74 -9.15 -7.81
C GLN A 89 13.21 -10.48 -8.36
N ILE A 90 13.71 -10.96 -9.51
CA ILE A 90 13.30 -12.24 -10.12
C ILE A 90 13.86 -13.44 -9.35
N SER A 91 14.99 -13.30 -8.63
CA SER A 91 15.65 -14.43 -7.94
C SER A 91 14.77 -15.15 -6.92
N GLN A 92 13.74 -14.48 -6.39
CA GLN A 92 12.81 -15.03 -5.41
C GLN A 92 11.64 -15.82 -6.04
N LYS A 93 11.57 -15.89 -7.38
CA LYS A 93 10.44 -16.50 -8.10
C LYS A 93 10.24 -17.98 -7.76
N ASP A 94 11.31 -18.77 -7.71
CA ASP A 94 11.21 -20.19 -7.41
C ASP A 94 10.70 -20.44 -5.99
N LYS A 95 11.15 -19.62 -5.04
CA LYS A 95 10.67 -19.64 -3.65
C LYS A 95 9.18 -19.31 -3.57
N LEU A 96 8.75 -18.22 -4.21
CA LEU A 96 7.33 -17.82 -4.24
C LEU A 96 6.45 -18.88 -4.93
N THR A 97 6.97 -19.52 -5.98
CA THR A 97 6.27 -20.61 -6.68
C THR A 97 6.10 -21.83 -5.78
N GLY A 98 7.16 -22.21 -5.04
CA GLY A 98 7.09 -23.28 -4.04
C GLY A 98 6.09 -23.00 -2.92
N GLU A 99 6.11 -21.78 -2.37
CA GLU A 99 5.16 -21.34 -1.36
C GLU A 99 3.71 -21.33 -1.88
N LEU A 100 3.49 -20.88 -3.12
CA LEU A 100 2.17 -20.91 -3.74
C LEU A 100 1.67 -22.34 -3.94
N ASN A 101 2.54 -23.26 -4.38
CA ASN A 101 2.17 -24.67 -4.53
C ASN A 101 1.78 -25.32 -3.20
N ASP A 102 2.46 -24.97 -2.11
CA ASP A 102 2.09 -25.47 -0.78
C ASP A 102 0.75 -24.90 -0.31
N LEU A 103 0.54 -23.59 -0.49
CA LEU A 103 -0.76 -22.96 -0.22
C LEU A 103 -1.89 -23.58 -1.04
N ASP A 104 -1.67 -23.83 -2.33
CA ASP A 104 -2.65 -24.46 -3.20
C ASP A 104 -3.01 -25.88 -2.72
N ARG A 105 -2.02 -26.65 -2.21
CA ARG A 105 -2.28 -27.97 -1.61
C ARG A 105 -3.10 -27.86 -0.32
N GLN A 106 -2.79 -26.89 0.54
CA GLN A 106 -3.55 -26.67 1.78
C GLN A 106 -4.99 -26.25 1.49
N ILE A 107 -5.19 -25.28 0.59
CA ILE A 107 -6.51 -24.81 0.15
C ILE A 107 -7.29 -25.99 -0.47
N LYS A 108 -6.66 -26.74 -1.36
CA LYS A 108 -7.29 -27.88 -2.03
C LYS A 108 -7.76 -28.96 -1.06
N LYS A 109 -6.98 -29.30 -0.03
CA LYS A 109 -7.42 -30.26 1.01
C LYS A 109 -8.66 -29.77 1.79
N ILE A 110 -8.74 -28.46 2.06
CA ILE A 110 -9.91 -27.85 2.73
C ILE A 110 -11.13 -27.85 1.78
N GLU A 111 -10.92 -27.69 0.47
CA GLU A 111 -12.01 -27.67 -0.52
C GLU A 111 -12.49 -29.08 -0.91
N GLU A 112 -11.57 -30.04 -1.10
CA GLU A 112 -11.88 -31.44 -1.44
C GLU A 112 -12.66 -32.16 -0.36
N SER A 113 -12.50 -31.73 0.90
CA SER A 113 -13.26 -32.25 2.02
C SER A 113 -14.71 -31.72 2.09
N GLY A 114 -15.12 -30.85 1.16
CA GLY A 114 -16.47 -30.27 1.13
C GLY A 114 -16.74 -29.31 2.30
N HIS A 115 -15.70 -28.94 3.05
CA HIS A 115 -15.83 -28.15 4.28
C HIS A 115 -15.98 -26.64 4.02
N LYS A 116 -15.74 -26.17 2.79
CA LYS A 116 -15.82 -24.75 2.41
C LYS A 116 -17.14 -24.09 2.84
N ASP A 117 -18.27 -24.70 2.52
CA ASP A 117 -19.59 -24.13 2.80
C ASP A 117 -19.85 -24.10 4.30
N ILE A 118 -19.38 -25.10 5.04
CA ILE A 118 -19.50 -25.18 6.49
C ILE A 118 -18.64 -24.09 7.16
N LEU A 119 -17.40 -23.88 6.70
CA LEU A 119 -16.51 -22.82 7.20
C LEU A 119 -17.08 -21.42 6.97
N GLN A 120 -17.69 -21.18 5.80
CA GLN A 120 -18.33 -19.89 5.49
C GLN A 120 -19.60 -19.67 6.31
N THR A 121 -20.44 -20.70 6.40
CA THR A 121 -21.70 -20.66 7.15
C THR A 121 -21.44 -20.44 8.64
N PHE A 122 -20.48 -21.16 9.23
CA PHE A 122 -20.06 -21.00 10.62
C PHE A 122 -19.70 -19.55 10.97
N ARG A 123 -18.89 -18.88 10.13
CA ARG A 123 -18.53 -17.47 10.34
C ARG A 123 -19.71 -16.52 10.26
N HIS A 124 -20.69 -16.85 9.42
CA HIS A 124 -21.91 -16.07 9.36
C HIS A 124 -22.73 -16.27 10.63
N ARG A 125 -22.92 -17.51 11.08
CA ARG A 125 -23.61 -17.83 12.33
C ARG A 125 -22.96 -17.23 13.56
N GLN A 126 -21.64 -17.26 13.66
CA GLN A 126 -20.91 -16.67 14.77
C GLN A 126 -21.15 -15.16 14.85
N ARG A 127 -21.21 -14.47 13.70
CA ARG A 127 -21.57 -13.04 13.66
C ARG A 127 -23.02 -12.79 14.06
N GLN A 128 -23.94 -13.67 13.66
CA GLN A 128 -25.34 -13.60 14.08
C GLN A 128 -25.46 -13.78 15.60
N LEU A 129 -24.85 -14.82 16.18
CA LEU A 129 -24.85 -15.07 17.61
C LEU A 129 -24.25 -13.91 18.41
N ALA A 130 -23.08 -13.41 18.01
CA ALA A 130 -22.45 -12.26 18.67
C ALA A 130 -23.30 -10.99 18.58
N SER A 131 -24.06 -10.82 17.49
CA SER A 131 -25.00 -9.70 17.36
C SER A 131 -26.22 -9.88 18.27
N ILE A 132 -26.71 -11.12 18.43
CA ILE A 132 -27.83 -11.45 19.32
C ILE A 132 -27.41 -11.25 20.78
N GLU A 133 -26.24 -11.77 21.19
CA GLU A 133 -25.69 -11.60 22.54
C GLU A 133 -25.56 -10.13 22.94
N ARG A 134 -25.11 -9.28 22.00
CA ARG A 134 -25.05 -7.83 22.25
C ARG A 134 -26.42 -7.21 22.48
N LEU A 135 -27.42 -7.58 21.67
CA LEU A 135 -28.78 -7.07 21.85
C LEU A 135 -29.39 -7.55 23.17
N GLU A 136 -29.12 -8.79 23.57
CA GLU A 136 -29.53 -9.34 24.86
C GLU A 136 -28.92 -8.55 26.02
N GLU A 137 -27.62 -8.26 25.96
CA GLU A 137 -26.93 -7.43 26.96
C GLU A 137 -27.49 -6.01 27.02
N GLU A 138 -27.81 -5.41 25.86
CA GLU A 138 -28.45 -4.09 25.78
C GLU A 138 -29.84 -4.08 26.44
N TRP A 139 -30.66 -5.11 26.21
CA TRP A 139 -32.00 -5.24 26.80
C TRP A 139 -31.94 -5.54 28.30
N GLU A 140 -31.01 -6.38 28.74
CA GLU A 140 -30.79 -6.69 30.15
C GLU A 140 -30.37 -5.43 30.91
N THR A 141 -29.38 -4.69 30.38
CA THR A 141 -28.93 -3.41 30.94
C THR A 141 -30.07 -2.38 31.01
N ALA A 142 -30.95 -2.34 30.00
CA ALA A 142 -32.11 -1.46 30.01
C ALA A 142 -33.12 -1.85 31.10
N SER A 143 -33.38 -3.14 31.28
CA SER A 143 -34.26 -3.68 32.32
C SER A 143 -33.74 -3.37 33.74
N GLU A 144 -32.43 -3.54 33.95
CA GLU A 144 -31.77 -3.18 35.21
C GLU A 144 -31.90 -1.69 35.53
N LYS A 145 -31.72 -0.82 34.53
CA LYS A 145 -31.88 0.63 34.68
C LYS A 145 -33.31 1.01 35.06
N LEU A 146 -34.32 0.38 34.46
CA LEU A 146 -35.72 0.62 34.81
C LEU A 146 -35.99 0.23 36.26
N THR A 147 -35.52 -0.94 36.68
CA THR A 147 -35.65 -1.42 38.06
C THR A 147 -34.98 -0.47 39.05
N ALA A 148 -33.77 0.01 38.73
CA ALA A 148 -33.07 0.99 39.55
C ALA A 148 -33.78 2.36 39.63
N ILE A 149 -34.49 2.77 38.56
CA ILE A 149 -35.29 4.00 38.57
C ILE A 149 -36.48 3.83 39.50
N VAL A 150 -37.19 2.69 39.48
CA VAL A 150 -38.33 2.42 40.38
C VAL A 150 -37.95 2.66 41.84
N VAL A 151 -36.80 2.11 42.27
CA VAL A 151 -36.29 2.30 43.65
C VAL A 151 -36.03 3.77 43.97
N LYS A 152 -35.55 4.57 43.01
CA LYS A 152 -35.22 5.99 43.21
C LYS A 152 -36.42 6.92 43.23
N ILE A 153 -37.49 6.58 42.52
CA ILE A 153 -38.67 7.46 42.39
C ILE A 153 -39.82 7.10 43.32
N THR A 154 -39.72 5.96 44.02
CA THR A 154 -40.73 5.57 45.01
C THR A 154 -40.67 6.56 46.18
N PRO A 155 -41.76 7.30 46.46
CA PRO A 155 -41.79 8.26 47.56
C PRO A 155 -41.62 7.54 48.90
N THR A 156 -40.88 8.16 49.82
CA THR A 156 -40.79 7.70 51.21
C THR A 156 -42.11 7.95 51.94
N ASP A 157 -42.49 7.03 52.82
CA ASP A 157 -43.65 7.21 53.69
C ASP A 157 -43.54 8.49 54.54
N LEU A 158 -44.69 9.13 54.79
CA LEU A 158 -44.76 10.27 55.69
C LEU A 158 -44.47 9.83 57.13
N ASP A 159 -43.70 10.65 57.83
CA ASP A 159 -43.44 10.46 59.25
C ASP A 159 -44.66 10.90 60.06
N ASN A 160 -45.42 9.91 60.54
CA ASN A 160 -46.63 10.13 61.33
C ASN A 160 -46.34 10.72 62.73
N GLU A 161 -45.08 10.84 63.15
CA GLU A 161 -44.70 11.58 64.37
C GLU A 161 -44.59 13.10 64.12
N VAL A 162 -44.36 13.52 62.87
CA VAL A 162 -44.19 14.94 62.47
C VAL A 162 -45.47 15.50 61.86
N PHE A 163 -46.21 14.68 61.11
CA PHE A 163 -47.42 15.07 60.39
C PHE A 163 -48.68 14.59 61.12
N ALA A 164 -49.60 15.51 61.41
CA ALA A 164 -50.83 15.18 62.13
C ALA A 164 -51.92 14.71 61.17
N PRO A 165 -52.64 13.61 61.48
CA PRO A 165 -53.76 13.17 60.66
C PRO A 165 -54.81 14.28 60.54
N GLN A 166 -55.28 14.53 59.32
CA GLN A 166 -56.38 15.45 58.97
C GLN A 166 -56.06 16.95 58.96
N ASP A 167 -54.81 17.39 59.12
CA ASP A 167 -54.46 18.79 58.85
C ASP A 167 -54.37 19.09 57.33
N GLU A 168 -54.58 20.35 56.93
CA GLU A 168 -54.61 20.75 55.51
C GLU A 168 -53.29 20.49 54.79
N LEU A 169 -52.16 20.64 55.49
CA LEU A 169 -50.82 20.44 54.98
C LEU A 169 -50.53 18.97 54.69
N THR A 170 -50.84 18.08 55.63
CA THR A 170 -50.67 16.63 55.55
C THR A 170 -51.54 16.07 54.44
N ASN A 171 -52.81 16.47 54.35
CA ASN A 171 -53.68 16.09 53.24
C ASN A 171 -53.12 16.54 51.87
N ALA A 172 -52.56 17.76 51.79
CA ALA A 172 -51.96 18.26 50.56
C ALA A 172 -50.70 17.46 50.17
N ILE A 173 -49.81 17.14 51.12
CA ILE A 173 -48.60 16.34 50.88
C ILE A 173 -48.97 14.90 50.53
N GLU A 174 -49.89 14.26 51.26
CA GLU A 174 -50.41 12.93 50.95
C GLU A 174 -50.97 12.86 49.53
N SER A 175 -51.73 13.88 49.10
CA SER A 175 -52.27 13.92 47.73
C SER A 175 -51.17 13.97 46.66
N GLN A 176 -50.04 14.66 46.92
CA GLN A 176 -48.89 14.68 46.02
C GLN A 176 -48.10 13.38 46.10
N GLN A 177 -47.93 12.79 47.29
CA GLN A 177 -47.30 11.49 47.46
C GLN A 177 -48.06 10.40 46.71
N GLN A 178 -49.39 10.38 46.78
CA GLN A 178 -50.22 9.44 46.02
C GLN A 178 -50.02 9.58 44.50
N ARG A 179 -49.89 10.83 43.99
CA ARG A 179 -49.58 11.07 42.57
C ARG A 179 -48.19 10.58 42.20
N TRP A 180 -47.19 10.80 43.05
CA TRP A 180 -45.84 10.28 42.88
C TRP A 180 -45.79 8.76 42.94
N GLN A 181 -46.51 8.14 43.87
CA GLN A 181 -46.65 6.69 43.98
C GLN A 181 -47.30 6.10 42.72
N ALA A 182 -48.34 6.76 42.19
CA ALA A 182 -48.96 6.35 40.93
C ALA A 182 -47.97 6.41 39.74
N MET A 183 -47.09 7.42 39.70
CA MET A 183 -46.02 7.49 38.70
C MET A 183 -44.98 6.39 38.90
N ALA A 184 -44.56 6.12 40.15
CA ALA A 184 -43.64 5.03 40.48
C ALA A 184 -44.19 3.66 40.08
N ASN A 185 -45.46 3.40 40.36
CA ASN A 185 -46.14 2.15 39.98
C ASN A 185 -46.21 1.96 38.46
N ARG A 186 -46.37 3.03 37.67
CA ARG A 186 -46.34 2.95 36.20
C ARG A 186 -44.96 2.58 35.66
N VAL A 187 -43.89 3.13 36.25
CA VAL A 187 -42.52 2.75 35.89
C VAL A 187 -42.22 1.32 36.33
N ALA A 188 -42.74 0.89 37.49
CA ALA A 188 -42.63 -0.49 37.94
C ALA A 188 -43.30 -1.48 36.97
N ALA A 189 -44.49 -1.15 36.47
CA ALA A 189 -45.17 -1.95 35.45
C ALA A 189 -44.35 -2.05 34.14
N ILE A 190 -43.71 -0.96 33.71
CA ILE A 190 -42.82 -0.97 32.53
C ILE A 190 -41.58 -1.83 32.79
N ALA A 191 -41.01 -1.79 33.99
CA ALA A 191 -39.86 -2.63 34.36
C ALA A 191 -40.23 -4.13 34.33
N GLU A 192 -41.40 -4.49 34.87
CA GLU A 192 -41.92 -5.86 34.83
C GLU A 192 -42.23 -6.31 33.38
N GLU A 193 -42.77 -5.43 32.55
CA GLU A 193 -43.00 -5.72 31.13
C GLU A 193 -41.67 -5.95 30.37
N ALA A 194 -40.62 -5.19 30.69
CA ALA A 194 -39.29 -5.39 30.11
C ALA A 194 -38.70 -6.74 30.53
N GLU A 195 -38.78 -7.10 31.82
CA GLU A 195 -38.28 -8.39 32.33
C GLU A 195 -39.02 -9.57 31.70
N THR A 196 -40.36 -9.51 31.66
CA THR A 196 -41.17 -10.57 31.04
C THR A 196 -40.93 -10.70 29.54
N THR A 197 -40.63 -9.59 28.85
CA THR A 197 -40.23 -9.60 27.43
C THR A 197 -38.89 -10.31 27.23
N ASN A 198 -37.89 -10.04 28.07
CA ASN A 198 -36.59 -10.70 28.04
C ASN A 198 -36.72 -12.20 28.32
N GLN A 199 -37.52 -12.59 29.31
CA GLN A 199 -37.79 -14.00 29.63
C GLN A 199 -38.48 -14.72 28.46
N ARG A 200 -39.47 -14.08 27.82
CA ARG A 200 -40.15 -14.63 26.65
C ARG A 200 -39.18 -14.83 25.47
N TRP A 201 -38.30 -13.87 25.24
CA TRP A 201 -37.26 -13.99 24.22
C TRP A 201 -36.35 -15.20 24.48
N GLN A 202 -35.87 -15.40 25.71
CA GLN A 202 -35.03 -16.57 26.03
C GLN A 202 -35.76 -17.90 25.81
N GLN A 203 -37.03 -18.00 26.22
CA GLN A 203 -37.84 -19.20 25.95
C GLN A 203 -38.04 -19.45 24.45
N GLN A 204 -38.27 -18.39 23.67
CA GLN A 204 -38.39 -18.50 22.21
C GLN A 204 -37.07 -18.94 21.58
N LYS A 205 -35.94 -18.39 22.02
CA LYS A 205 -34.60 -18.76 21.56
C LYS A 205 -34.29 -20.23 21.84
N ASP A 206 -34.55 -20.70 23.06
CA ASP A 206 -34.27 -22.09 23.48
C ASP A 206 -35.08 -23.13 22.69
N THR A 207 -36.30 -22.76 22.28
CA THR A 207 -37.20 -23.65 21.52
C THR A 207 -37.12 -23.44 20.01
N ALA A 208 -36.40 -22.42 19.54
CA ALA A 208 -36.36 -22.08 18.14
C ALA A 208 -35.52 -23.06 17.31
N GLN A 209 -36.06 -23.44 16.15
CA GLN A 209 -35.37 -24.29 15.20
C GLN A 209 -34.04 -23.66 14.73
N TRP A 210 -34.01 -22.35 14.48
CA TRP A 210 -32.81 -21.68 14.01
C TRP A 210 -31.65 -21.76 15.02
N GLN A 211 -31.93 -21.79 16.33
CA GLN A 211 -30.91 -21.95 17.37
C GLN A 211 -30.37 -23.38 17.39
N GLN A 212 -31.22 -24.38 17.16
CA GLN A 212 -30.81 -25.79 17.03
C GLN A 212 -29.97 -26.02 15.76
N ASP A 213 -30.35 -25.39 14.65
CA ASP A 213 -29.62 -25.44 13.39
C ASP A 213 -28.22 -24.84 13.57
N ILE A 214 -28.13 -23.65 14.19
CA ILE A 214 -26.84 -23.02 14.52
C ILE A 214 -25.99 -23.92 15.42
N ASN A 215 -26.55 -24.47 16.49
CA ASN A 215 -25.81 -25.38 17.38
C ASN A 215 -25.29 -26.63 16.64
N THR A 216 -26.05 -27.14 15.68
CA THR A 216 -25.64 -28.26 14.84
C THR A 216 -24.50 -27.88 13.90
N GLU A 217 -24.62 -26.74 13.22
CA GLU A 217 -23.58 -26.19 12.33
C GLU A 217 -22.28 -25.89 13.11
N VAL A 218 -22.37 -25.40 14.35
CA VAL A 218 -21.22 -25.19 15.26
C VAL A 218 -20.53 -26.51 15.60
N ARG A 219 -21.28 -27.55 15.98
CA ARG A 219 -20.70 -28.87 16.27
C ARG A 219 -20.06 -29.51 15.05
N GLN A 220 -20.68 -29.37 13.87
CA GLN A 220 -20.10 -29.84 12.61
C GLN A 220 -18.77 -29.15 12.32
N TYR A 221 -18.69 -27.83 12.54
CA TYR A 221 -17.44 -27.08 12.43
C TYR A 221 -16.38 -27.59 13.40
N GLU A 222 -16.72 -27.82 14.68
CA GLU A 222 -15.77 -28.34 15.68
C GLU A 222 -15.20 -29.71 15.28
N GLN A 223 -16.04 -30.60 14.76
CA GLN A 223 -15.61 -31.91 14.26
C GLN A 223 -14.64 -31.77 13.07
N ILE A 224 -14.95 -30.88 12.13
CA ILE A 224 -14.09 -30.59 10.97
C ILE A 224 -12.77 -29.98 11.41
N LYS A 225 -12.80 -29.07 12.39
CA LYS A 225 -11.60 -28.44 12.94
C LYS A 225 -10.65 -29.50 13.49
N VAL A 226 -11.16 -30.45 14.29
CA VAL A 226 -10.36 -31.56 14.81
C VAL A 226 -9.78 -32.43 13.67
N GLN A 227 -10.56 -32.74 12.64
CA GLN A 227 -10.09 -33.53 11.49
C GLN A 227 -8.98 -32.82 10.71
N LEU A 228 -9.12 -31.52 10.48
CA LEU A 228 -8.13 -30.70 9.77
C LEU A 228 -6.86 -30.50 10.61
N GLU A 229 -6.99 -30.28 11.91
CA GLU A 229 -5.85 -30.17 12.84
C GLU A 229 -5.02 -31.46 12.90
N GLN A 230 -5.68 -32.62 12.88
CA GLN A 230 -4.99 -33.92 12.76
C GLN A 230 -4.21 -34.07 11.44
N GLN A 231 -4.64 -33.38 10.39
CA GLN A 231 -3.95 -33.32 9.10
C GLN A 231 -2.88 -32.21 9.04
N GLY A 232 -2.65 -31.50 10.15
CA GLY A 232 -1.71 -30.38 10.25
C GLY A 232 -2.22 -29.09 9.59
N ILE A 233 -3.53 -28.98 9.31
CA ILE A 233 -4.16 -27.85 8.64
C ILE A 233 -4.97 -27.06 9.67
N ASP A 234 -4.73 -25.76 9.73
CA ASP A 234 -5.45 -24.85 10.62
C ASP A 234 -6.62 -24.19 9.84
N PRO A 235 -7.89 -24.57 10.10
CA PRO A 235 -9.04 -24.07 9.36
C PRO A 235 -9.32 -22.58 9.59
N GLU A 236 -8.88 -22.02 10.73
CA GLU A 236 -9.09 -20.60 11.03
C GLU A 236 -8.30 -19.70 10.09
N LYS A 237 -7.18 -20.23 9.57
CA LYS A 237 -6.34 -19.56 8.58
C LYS A 237 -6.91 -19.61 7.16
N TYR A 238 -7.95 -20.38 6.86
CA TYR A 238 -8.45 -20.57 5.48
C TYR A 238 -8.64 -19.26 4.66
N PRO A 239 -9.27 -18.19 5.17
CA PRO A 239 -9.36 -16.93 4.42
C PRO A 239 -8.02 -16.21 4.29
N MET A 240 -7.15 -16.32 5.29
CA MET A 240 -5.80 -15.77 5.20
C MET A 240 -4.99 -16.53 4.14
N LEU A 241 -5.19 -17.85 4.00
CA LEU A 241 -4.60 -18.66 2.94
C LEU A 241 -5.09 -18.21 1.57
N LEU A 242 -6.41 -18.03 1.39
CA LEU A 242 -6.99 -17.52 0.13
C LEU A 242 -6.47 -16.11 -0.21
N GLN A 243 -6.42 -15.20 0.76
CA GLN A 243 -5.87 -13.86 0.56
C GLN A 243 -4.39 -13.91 0.17
N THR A 244 -3.60 -14.73 0.88
CA THR A 244 -2.18 -14.91 0.61
C THR A 244 -1.94 -15.52 -0.77
N GLN A 245 -2.78 -16.46 -1.20
CA GLN A 245 -2.74 -17.06 -2.53
C GLN A 245 -2.92 -16.01 -3.62
N VAL A 246 -3.89 -15.10 -3.47
CA VAL A 246 -4.12 -14.00 -4.41
C VAL A 246 -2.90 -13.08 -4.47
N ILE A 247 -2.36 -12.68 -3.31
CA ILE A 247 -1.17 -11.81 -3.22
C ILE A 247 0.04 -12.46 -3.91
N LYS A 248 0.31 -13.73 -3.64
CA LYS A 248 1.45 -14.44 -4.25
C LYS A 248 1.28 -14.62 -5.76
N LYS A 249 0.05 -14.87 -6.24
CA LYS A 249 -0.25 -14.92 -7.68
C LYS A 249 0.03 -13.58 -8.36
N ASP A 250 -0.37 -12.47 -7.74
CA ASP A 250 -0.05 -11.13 -8.27
C ASP A 250 1.46 -10.87 -8.28
N GLN A 251 2.19 -11.22 -7.21
CA GLN A 251 3.65 -11.10 -7.16
C GLN A 251 4.34 -11.91 -8.28
N LEU A 252 3.89 -13.14 -8.55
CA LEU A 252 4.43 -13.93 -9.66
C LEU A 252 4.15 -13.30 -11.02
N LEU A 253 2.95 -12.73 -11.22
CA LEU A 253 2.63 -11.99 -12.45
C LEU A 253 3.52 -10.75 -12.62
N GLN A 254 3.86 -10.04 -11.54
CA GLN A 254 4.84 -8.95 -11.60
C GLN A 254 6.24 -9.46 -11.98
N MET A 255 6.66 -10.60 -11.43
CA MET A 255 7.95 -11.22 -11.80
C MET A 255 8.00 -11.63 -13.28
N ASP A 256 6.89 -12.10 -13.85
CA ASP A 256 6.80 -12.39 -15.29
C ASP A 256 6.98 -11.12 -16.14
N ARG A 257 6.40 -9.98 -15.69
CA ARG A 257 6.62 -8.68 -16.34
C ARG A 257 8.08 -8.24 -16.24
N TYR A 258 8.71 -8.41 -15.09
CA TYR A 258 10.13 -8.14 -14.91
C TYR A 258 11.02 -9.00 -15.80
N GLN A 259 10.67 -10.27 -16.04
CA GLN A 259 11.39 -11.12 -16.99
C GLN A 259 11.28 -10.62 -18.44
N ALA A 260 10.10 -10.14 -18.83
CA ALA A 260 9.90 -9.51 -20.14
C ALA A 260 10.73 -8.22 -20.27
N GLU A 261 10.72 -7.37 -19.24
CA GLU A 261 11.52 -6.14 -19.19
C GLU A 261 13.02 -6.45 -19.23
N LEU A 262 13.50 -7.44 -18.48
CA LEU A 262 14.89 -7.88 -18.48
C LEU A 262 15.35 -8.31 -19.88
N THR A 263 14.48 -8.98 -20.63
CA THR A 263 14.76 -9.37 -22.02
C THR A 263 14.94 -8.13 -22.91
N GLN A 264 14.07 -7.13 -22.76
CA GLN A 264 14.19 -5.86 -23.48
C GLN A 264 15.46 -5.08 -23.09
N LEU A 265 15.76 -4.99 -21.80
CA LEU A 265 16.95 -4.29 -21.28
C LEU A 265 18.24 -4.97 -21.72
N ASN A 266 18.30 -6.30 -21.73
CA ASN A 266 19.44 -7.02 -22.28
C ASN A 266 19.64 -6.74 -23.78
N GLY A 267 18.54 -6.69 -24.55
CA GLY A 267 18.58 -6.28 -25.95
C GLY A 267 19.10 -4.85 -26.16
N LYS A 268 18.63 -3.89 -25.35
CA LYS A 268 19.11 -2.51 -25.37
C LYS A 268 20.58 -2.40 -24.95
N SER A 269 20.96 -3.11 -23.89
CA SER A 269 22.35 -3.15 -23.39
C SER A 269 23.32 -3.65 -24.46
N LYS A 270 22.92 -4.68 -25.23
CA LYS A 270 23.73 -5.21 -26.33
C LYS A 270 23.89 -4.19 -27.45
N LYS A 271 22.81 -3.53 -27.88
CA LYS A 271 22.88 -2.46 -28.89
C LYS A 271 23.82 -1.32 -28.47
N ILE A 272 23.71 -0.84 -27.23
CA ILE A 272 24.60 0.23 -26.74
C ILE A 272 26.06 -0.24 -26.66
N GLN A 273 26.30 -1.51 -26.29
CA GLN A 273 27.64 -2.08 -26.31
C GLN A 273 28.21 -2.12 -27.73
N ASP A 274 27.42 -2.54 -28.71
CA ASP A 274 27.79 -2.55 -30.13
C ASP A 274 28.06 -1.11 -30.63
N ASP A 275 27.26 -0.12 -30.22
CA ASP A 275 27.46 1.30 -30.53
C ASP A 275 28.76 1.84 -29.91
N ILE A 276 29.08 1.46 -28.67
CA ILE A 276 30.35 1.85 -28.02
C ILE A 276 31.54 1.23 -28.75
N GLN A 277 31.42 -0.02 -29.21
CA GLN A 277 32.48 -0.72 -29.95
C GLN A 277 32.65 -0.18 -31.38
N SER A 278 31.56 0.22 -32.03
CA SER A 278 31.55 0.82 -33.37
C SER A 278 31.98 2.28 -33.36
N ASN A 279 31.93 2.93 -32.20
CA ASN A 279 32.46 4.26 -31.93
C ASN A 279 33.91 4.18 -31.40
N ARG A 280 34.71 3.25 -31.93
CA ARG A 280 36.17 3.16 -31.79
C ARG A 280 36.81 3.37 -33.15
#